data_AF-X1IEG8-F1
#
_entry.id   AF-X1IEG8-F1
#
_cell.length_a   1.000
_cell.length_b   1.000
_cell.length_c   1.000
_cell.angle_alpha   90.00
_cell.angle_beta   90.00
_cell.angle_gamma   90.00
#
_symmetry.space_group_name_H-M   'P 1'
#
loop_
_entity.id
_entity.type
_entity.pdbx_description
1 polymer ?
#
loop_
_entity_poly.entity_id
_entity_poly.type
_entity_poly.pdbx_seq_one_letter_code
_entity_poly.pdbx_strand_id
1 'polypeptide(L)'
;VEDYTKDRFIAGKPVRERSLFAAKIGKMAMQIRAARAYYMYIASMFDHPELYGKTSSTPQVGRAGSSKVFSTSTAIEIMLGCMELMGSYGYCADYDVEKYLRDVIIIHLWMGGAQLTTLESAQAEYPFEPW
;
A
#
# COMPACT_ATOMS: atom_id res chain seq x y z
N VAL A 1 -15.81 -4.06 -0.73
CA VAL A 1 -15.47 -5.24 -1.58
C VAL A 1 -15.89 -6.55 -0.92
N GLU A 2 -15.58 -6.78 0.36
CA GLU A 2 -16.00 -8.01 1.06
C GLU A 2 -17.52 -8.19 1.07
N ASP A 3 -18.28 -7.12 1.35
CA ASP A 3 -19.75 -7.16 1.30
C ASP A 3 -20.27 -7.42 -0.12
N TYR A 4 -19.74 -6.71 -1.13
CA TYR A 4 -20.11 -6.95 -2.52
C TYR A 4 -19.86 -8.41 -2.96
N THR A 5 -18.73 -8.99 -2.58
CA THR A 5 -18.38 -10.38 -2.94
C THR A 5 -19.12 -11.45 -2.12
N LYS A 6 -19.74 -11.07 -1.01
CA LYS A 6 -20.69 -11.90 -0.25
C LYS A 6 -22.03 -12.01 -0.96
N ASP A 7 -22.52 -10.89 -1.49
CA ASP A 7 -23.88 -10.82 -2.07
C ASP A 7 -23.89 -11.10 -3.58
N ARG A 8 -22.72 -11.10 -4.23
CA ARG A 8 -22.56 -11.53 -5.63
C ARG A 8 -22.46 -13.06 -5.71
N PHE A 9 -23.35 -13.69 -6.47
CA PHE A 9 -23.35 -15.14 -6.69
C PHE A 9 -22.89 -15.52 -8.09
N ILE A 10 -22.08 -16.57 -8.18
CA ILE A 10 -21.75 -17.25 -9.45
C ILE A 10 -21.98 -18.75 -9.24
N ALA A 11 -22.75 -19.36 -10.14
CA ALA A 11 -23.10 -20.79 -10.09
C ALA A 11 -23.57 -21.24 -8.69
N GLY A 12 -24.48 -20.47 -8.10
CA GLY A 12 -25.14 -20.80 -6.83
C GLY A 12 -24.32 -20.63 -5.55
N LYS A 13 -23.11 -20.04 -5.61
CA LYS A 13 -22.31 -19.71 -4.42
C LYS A 13 -21.85 -18.25 -4.44
N PRO A 14 -21.71 -17.61 -3.27
CA PRO A 14 -21.04 -16.32 -3.16
C PRO A 14 -19.66 -16.35 -3.82
N VAL A 15 -19.31 -15.27 -4.50
CA VAL A 15 -18.05 -15.16 -5.23
C VAL A 15 -16.87 -15.29 -4.27
N ARG A 16 -16.95 -14.71 -3.06
CA ARG A 16 -15.89 -14.83 -2.05
C ARG A 16 -15.63 -16.27 -1.56
N GLU A 17 -16.55 -17.20 -1.79
CA GLU A 17 -16.39 -18.63 -1.43
C GLU A 17 -15.74 -19.46 -2.53
N ARG A 18 -15.41 -18.85 -3.67
CA ARG A 18 -14.66 -19.51 -4.75
C ARG A 18 -13.16 -19.35 -4.49
N SER A 19 -12.40 -20.44 -4.61
CA SER A 19 -11.00 -20.51 -4.17
C SER A 19 -10.10 -19.38 -4.71
N LEU A 20 -10.23 -19.03 -5.99
CA LEU A 20 -9.43 -17.95 -6.59
C LEU A 20 -9.77 -16.57 -6.01
N PHE A 21 -11.04 -16.29 -5.75
CA PHE A 21 -11.49 -15.03 -5.17
C PHE A 21 -11.10 -14.96 -3.69
N ALA A 22 -11.29 -16.05 -2.94
CA ALA A 22 -10.85 -16.17 -1.55
C ALA A 22 -9.33 -15.95 -1.42
N ALA A 23 -8.54 -16.57 -2.30
CA ALA A 23 -7.09 -16.39 -2.34
C ALA A 23 -6.69 -14.94 -2.62
N LYS A 24 -7.36 -14.27 -3.56
CA LYS A 24 -7.11 -12.85 -3.87
C LYS A 24 -7.43 -11.94 -2.68
N ILE A 25 -8.57 -12.15 -2.02
CA ILE A 25 -8.94 -11.42 -0.79
C ILE A 25 -7.90 -11.66 0.32
N GLY A 26 -7.49 -12.92 0.52
CA GLY A 26 -6.45 -13.29 1.48
C GLY A 26 -5.12 -12.59 1.23
N LYS A 27 -4.65 -12.57 -0.04
CA LYS A 27 -3.42 -11.87 -0.43
C LYS A 27 -3.50 -10.37 -0.13
N MET A 28 -4.59 -9.71 -0.50
CA MET A 28 -4.79 -8.28 -0.22
C MET A 28 -4.78 -8.01 1.30
N ALA A 29 -5.43 -8.86 2.10
CA ALA A 29 -5.41 -8.73 3.55
C ALA A 29 -3.99 -8.92 4.15
N MET A 30 -3.18 -9.83 3.60
CA MET A 30 -1.77 -9.99 4.00
C MET A 30 -0.96 -8.74 3.66
N GLN A 31 -1.14 -8.19 2.46
CA GLN A 31 -0.50 -6.97 1.99
C GLN A 31 -0.81 -5.76 2.88
N ILE A 32 -2.09 -5.57 3.26
CA ILE A 32 -2.50 -4.50 4.19
C ILE A 32 -1.76 -4.65 5.53
N ARG A 33 -1.68 -5.86 6.08
CA ARG A 33 -1.00 -6.10 7.37
C ARG A 33 0.50 -5.84 7.27
N ALA A 34 1.14 -6.25 6.18
CA ALA A 34 2.57 -6.00 5.94
C ALA A 34 2.86 -4.50 5.81
N ALA A 35 2.08 -3.77 5.02
CA ALA A 35 2.22 -2.31 4.88
C ALA A 35 2.03 -1.60 6.23
N ARG A 36 1.01 -2.01 6.99
CA ARG A 36 0.76 -1.50 8.33
C ARG A 36 1.90 -1.76 9.31
N ALA A 37 2.41 -2.99 9.34
CA ALA A 37 3.54 -3.32 10.19
C ALA A 37 4.77 -2.48 9.84
N TYR A 38 5.01 -2.26 8.54
CA TYR A 38 6.18 -1.51 8.10
C TYR A 38 6.13 -0.03 8.50
N TYR A 39 5.04 0.69 8.21
CA TYR A 39 4.97 2.11 8.59
C TYR A 39 4.92 2.29 10.12
N MET A 40 4.31 1.36 10.86
CA MET A 40 4.31 1.40 12.33
C MET A 40 5.70 1.15 12.92
N TYR A 41 6.48 0.26 12.31
CA TYR A 41 7.87 0.05 12.69
C TYR A 41 8.68 1.33 12.47
N ILE A 42 8.55 1.99 11.32
CA ILE A 42 9.25 3.26 11.09
C ILE A 42 8.78 4.36 12.03
N ALA A 43 7.47 4.46 12.31
CA ALA A 43 6.96 5.41 13.31
C ALA A 43 7.61 5.17 14.69
N SER A 44 7.73 3.91 15.12
CA SER A 44 8.42 3.58 16.37
C SER A 44 9.89 4.01 16.40
N MET A 45 10.57 3.99 15.25
CA MET A 45 11.95 4.49 15.15
C MET A 45 12.02 6.01 15.32
N PHE A 46 11.00 6.74 14.90
CA PHE A 46 10.91 8.20 15.06
C PHE A 46 10.60 8.61 16.50
N ASP A 47 9.90 7.76 17.24
CA ASP A 47 9.62 7.96 18.67
C ASP A 47 10.85 7.66 19.56
N HIS A 48 11.87 6.96 19.04
CA HIS A 48 13.08 6.54 19.78
C HIS A 48 14.37 7.05 19.11
N PRO A 49 14.56 8.37 18.95
CA PRO A 49 15.73 8.94 18.28
C PRO A 49 17.06 8.64 18.99
N GLU A 50 17.03 8.28 20.27
CA GLU A 50 18.19 7.83 21.04
C GLU A 50 18.74 6.47 20.56
N LEU A 51 17.90 5.62 19.97
CA LEU A 51 18.29 4.32 19.42
C LEU A 51 18.59 4.39 17.92
N TYR A 52 17.84 5.22 17.20
CA TYR A 52 17.83 5.21 15.72
C TYR A 52 18.43 6.47 15.08
N GLY A 53 18.86 7.44 15.88
CA GLY A 53 19.42 8.71 15.43
C GLY A 53 18.35 9.79 15.21
N LYS A 54 18.82 11.00 14.88
CA LYS A 54 17.95 12.16 14.66
C LYS A 54 16.92 11.87 13.57
N THR A 55 15.66 12.22 13.82
CA THR A 55 14.54 12.04 12.87
C THR A 55 14.77 12.77 11.55
N SER A 56 15.51 13.88 11.57
CA SER A 56 15.89 14.65 10.39
C SER A 56 17.16 14.15 9.68
N SER A 57 17.75 13.03 10.12
CA SER A 57 18.93 12.48 9.48
C SER A 57 18.58 11.82 8.15
N THR A 58 19.49 11.89 7.16
CA THR A 58 19.30 11.30 5.83
C THR A 58 18.87 9.83 5.89
N PRO A 59 19.47 8.97 6.75
CA PRO A 59 19.01 7.59 6.86
C PRO A 59 17.57 7.45 7.35
N GLN A 60 17.15 8.27 8.32
CA GLN A 60 15.78 8.21 8.86
C GLN A 60 14.75 8.72 7.84
N VAL A 61 15.09 9.77 7.08
CA VAL A 61 14.25 10.25 5.97
C VAL A 61 14.11 9.18 4.89
N GLY A 62 15.20 8.50 4.51
CA GLY A 62 15.17 7.40 3.55
C GLY A 62 14.28 6.24 3.98
N ARG A 63 14.31 5.85 5.26
CA ARG A 63 13.43 4.79 5.83
C ARG A 63 11.96 5.21 5.89
N ALA A 64 11.69 6.46 6.23
CA ALA A 64 10.33 7.01 6.20
C ALA A 64 9.78 6.96 4.77
N GLY A 65 10.59 7.41 3.81
CA GLY A 65 10.29 7.36 2.40
C GLY A 65 9.99 5.94 1.89
N SER A 66 10.84 4.96 2.20
CA SER A 66 10.65 3.58 1.76
C SER A 66 9.34 2.98 2.28
N SER A 67 8.96 3.27 3.53
CA SER A 67 7.67 2.84 4.08
C SER A 67 6.46 3.45 3.36
N LYS A 68 6.55 4.72 2.96
CA LYS A 68 5.55 5.41 2.15
C LYS A 68 5.42 4.77 0.77
N VAL A 69 6.53 4.52 0.08
CA VAL A 69 6.53 3.91 -1.26
C VAL A 69 5.95 2.50 -1.19
N PHE A 70 6.42 1.69 -0.25
CA PHE A 70 5.89 0.33 -0.06
C PHE A 70 4.37 0.34 0.19
N SER A 71 3.91 1.20 1.10
CA SER A 71 2.49 1.26 1.48
C SER A 71 1.62 1.74 0.31
N THR A 72 2.06 2.75 -0.42
CA THR A 72 1.30 3.31 -1.55
C THR A 72 1.30 2.39 -2.77
N SER A 73 2.42 1.76 -3.12
CA SER A 73 2.48 0.73 -4.18
C SER A 73 1.56 -0.45 -3.85
N THR A 74 1.59 -0.89 -2.58
CA THR A 74 0.73 -1.97 -2.09
C THR A 74 -0.74 -1.59 -2.20
N ALA A 75 -1.09 -0.37 -1.79
CA ALA A 75 -2.47 0.11 -1.87
C ALA A 75 -2.96 0.22 -3.32
N ILE A 76 -2.12 0.65 -4.27
CA ILE A 76 -2.45 0.64 -5.71
C ILE A 76 -2.75 -0.78 -6.19
N GLU A 77 -1.90 -1.77 -5.86
CA GLU A 77 -2.13 -3.18 -6.23
C GLU A 77 -3.46 -3.70 -5.65
N ILE A 78 -3.74 -3.38 -4.38
CA ILE A 78 -5.00 -3.76 -3.72
C ILE A 78 -6.20 -3.12 -4.41
N MET A 79 -6.15 -1.83 -4.75
CA MET A 79 -7.26 -1.14 -5.40
C MET A 79 -7.56 -1.71 -6.79
N LEU A 80 -6.53 -2.01 -7.58
CA LEU A 80 -6.69 -2.71 -8.86
C LEU A 80 -7.27 -4.11 -8.65
N GLY A 81 -6.81 -4.83 -7.63
CA GLY A 81 -7.36 -6.13 -7.25
C GLY A 81 -8.84 -6.07 -6.85
N CYS A 82 -9.24 -5.04 -6.12
CA CYS A 82 -10.63 -4.76 -5.77
C CYS A 82 -11.49 -4.50 -7.02
N MET A 83 -10.98 -3.72 -7.98
CA MET A 83 -11.68 -3.48 -9.25
C MET A 83 -11.94 -4.79 -10.01
N GLU A 84 -10.92 -5.64 -10.13
CA GLU A 84 -11.08 -6.94 -10.79
C GLU A 84 -12.11 -7.84 -10.10
N LEU A 85 -12.12 -7.90 -8.76
CA LEU A 85 -13.10 -8.67 -7.99
C LEU A 85 -14.53 -8.16 -8.19
N MET A 86 -14.69 -6.85 -8.35
CA MET A 86 -15.99 -6.19 -8.51
C MET A 86 -16.48 -6.14 -9.96
N GLY A 87 -15.58 -6.29 -10.94
CA GLY A 87 -15.89 -6.15 -12.36
C GLY A 87 -16.21 -4.70 -12.70
N SER A 88 -17.21 -4.47 -13.56
CA SER A 88 -17.64 -3.11 -13.94
C SER A 88 -18.00 -2.24 -12.73
N TYR A 89 -18.59 -2.82 -11.68
CA TYR A 89 -18.93 -2.11 -10.45
C TYR A 89 -17.73 -1.57 -9.66
N GLY A 90 -16.54 -2.14 -9.86
CA GLY A 90 -15.31 -1.59 -9.29
C GLY A 90 -14.79 -0.36 -10.06
N TYR A 91 -15.19 -0.21 -11.32
CA TYR A 91 -14.87 0.96 -12.13
C TYR A 91 -15.93 2.07 -11.99
N CYS A 92 -17.17 1.71 -11.67
CA CYS A 92 -18.26 2.66 -11.43
C CYS A 92 -18.05 3.47 -10.15
N ALA A 93 -18.55 4.71 -10.16
CA ALA A 93 -18.46 5.63 -9.02
C ALA A 93 -19.29 5.19 -7.81
N ASP A 94 -20.32 4.35 -7.99
CA ASP A 94 -21.26 3.95 -6.93
C ASP A 94 -20.61 3.22 -5.74
N TYR A 95 -19.40 2.67 -5.91
CA TYR A 95 -18.68 1.90 -4.89
C TYR A 95 -17.33 2.52 -4.49
N ASP A 96 -17.00 3.71 -5.00
CA ASP A 96 -15.79 4.50 -4.68
C ASP A 96 -14.43 3.82 -4.91
N VAL A 97 -14.35 2.60 -5.45
CA VAL A 97 -13.05 1.92 -5.67
C VAL A 97 -12.16 2.72 -6.63
N GLU A 98 -12.74 3.29 -7.68
CA GLU A 98 -12.03 4.20 -8.60
C GLU A 98 -11.53 5.47 -7.92
N LYS A 99 -12.33 6.01 -7.00
CA LYS A 99 -11.97 7.18 -6.22
C LYS A 99 -10.79 6.87 -5.31
N TYR A 100 -10.82 5.75 -4.58
CA TYR A 100 -9.70 5.36 -3.71
C TYR A 100 -8.41 5.08 -4.49
N LEU A 101 -8.51 4.53 -5.72
CA LEU A 101 -7.36 4.39 -6.60
C LEU A 101 -6.77 5.77 -6.97
N ARG A 102 -7.62 6.73 -7.37
CA ARG A 102 -7.16 8.11 -7.67
C ARG A 102 -6.54 8.79 -6.45
N ASP A 103 -7.15 8.62 -5.27
CA ASP A 103 -6.70 9.23 -4.02
C ASP A 103 -5.33 8.70 -3.59
N VAL A 104 -5.04 7.41 -3.79
CA VAL A 104 -3.73 6.87 -3.41
C VAL A 104 -2.61 7.25 -4.40
N ILE A 105 -2.95 7.50 -5.67
CA ILE A 105 -1.96 7.91 -6.68
C ILE A 105 -1.29 9.22 -6.29
N ILE A 106 -2.05 10.22 -5.79
CA ILE A 106 -1.44 11.48 -5.37
C ILE A 106 -0.46 11.26 -4.21
N ILE A 107 -0.81 10.40 -3.25
CA ILE A 107 0.09 10.07 -2.14
C ILE A 107 1.35 9.39 -2.68
N HIS A 108 1.22 8.47 -3.64
CA HIS A 108 2.36 7.78 -4.25
C HIS A 108 3.32 8.75 -4.97
N LEU A 109 2.80 9.79 -5.63
CA LEU A 109 3.56 10.79 -6.37
C LEU A 109 4.10 11.95 -5.52
N TRP A 110 3.45 12.26 -4.40
CA TRP A 110 3.82 13.38 -3.56
C TRP A 110 5.26 13.24 -3.03
N MET A 111 5.94 14.39 -2.86
CA MET A 111 7.32 14.50 -2.34
C MET A 111 8.38 13.73 -3.16
N GLY A 112 8.36 13.89 -4.49
CA GLY A 112 9.39 13.32 -5.38
C GLY A 112 9.07 11.93 -5.95
N GLY A 113 7.87 11.41 -5.68
CA GLY A 113 7.40 10.15 -6.25
C GLY A 113 8.17 8.92 -5.77
N ALA A 114 7.85 7.77 -6.35
CA ALA A 114 8.47 6.51 -5.92
C ALA A 114 9.95 6.42 -6.31
N GLN A 115 10.36 7.01 -7.43
CA GLN A 115 11.71 6.90 -7.97
C GLN A 115 12.73 7.63 -7.08
N LEU A 116 12.46 8.90 -6.74
CA LEU A 116 13.35 9.66 -5.85
C LEU A 116 13.40 8.99 -4.48
N THR A 117 12.25 8.67 -3.90
CA THR A 117 12.21 8.08 -2.57
C THR A 117 12.87 6.69 -2.51
N THR A 118 12.82 5.91 -3.60
CA THR A 118 13.56 4.64 -3.67
C THR A 118 15.07 4.89 -3.71
N LEU A 119 15.53 5.93 -4.41
CA LEU A 119 16.94 6.33 -4.38
C LEU A 119 17.37 6.80 -2.99
N GLU A 120 16.57 7.64 -2.32
CA GLU A 120 16.82 8.10 -0.95
C GLU A 120 16.84 6.94 0.05
N SER A 121 16.06 5.88 -0.19
CA SER A 121 16.10 4.70 0.68
C SER A 121 17.46 4.00 0.67
N ALA A 122 18.27 4.13 -0.40
CA ALA A 122 19.64 3.61 -0.40
C ALA A 122 20.53 4.34 0.62
N GLN A 123 20.26 5.63 0.87
CA GLN A 123 20.98 6.44 1.87
C GLN A 123 20.68 5.99 3.31
N ALA A 124 19.65 5.16 3.51
CA ALA A 124 19.38 4.51 4.80
C ALA A 124 20.28 3.30 5.09
N GLU A 125 20.86 2.72 4.04
CA GLU A 125 21.66 1.50 4.11
C GLU A 125 23.16 1.81 4.12
N TYR A 126 23.58 2.81 3.33
CA TYR A 126 24.98 3.22 3.25
C TYR A 126 25.14 4.70 2.87
N PRO A 127 26.29 5.32 3.18
CA PRO A 127 26.57 6.72 2.81
C PRO A 127 26.63 6.83 1.28
N PHE A 128 25.58 7.38 0.69
CA PHE A 128 25.44 7.60 -0.74
C PHE A 128 25.04 9.05 -1.00
N GLU A 129 25.85 9.75 -1.79
CA GLU A 129 25.53 11.09 -2.28
C GLU A 129 25.10 10.98 -3.74
N PRO A 130 23.79 11.14 -4.01
CA PRO A 130 23.32 11.38 -5.35
C PRO A 130 23.74 12.82 -5.69
N TRP A 131 24.86 12.94 -6.42
CA TRP A 131 25.47 14.13 -7.04
C TRP A 131 25.92 15.30 -6.15
#